data_AF-A0A1F2UXQ0-F1
#
_entry.id   AF-A0A1F2UXQ0-F1
#
_cell.length_a   1.000
_cell.length_b   1.000
_cell.length_c   1.000
_cell.angle_alpha   90.00
_cell.angle_beta   90.00
_cell.angle_gamma   90.00
#
_symmetry.space_group_name_H-M   'P 1'
#
loop_
_entity.id
_entity.type
_entity.pdbx_description
1 polymer ?
#
loop_
_entity_poly.entity_id
_entity_poly.type
_entity_poly.pdbx_seq_one_letter_code
_entity_poly.pdbx_strand_id
1 'polypeptide(L)'
;MAAGDLTKIKLSGSTDGMNILIVATATLGTTIHTAHATDLDEIYLNACIPGATSREVTIEWGEATSTKVTKVTIPAAAGWFPVVEGKLLTNSLVVTVFCAAAANEVVFDGYVLRHGQ
;
A
#
# COMPACT_ATOMS: atom_id res chain seq x y z
N MET A 1 -19.24 5.15 -24.71
CA MET A 1 -18.65 5.65 -23.47
C MET A 1 -17.27 6.15 -23.85
N ALA A 2 -16.96 7.45 -23.68
CA ALA A 2 -15.59 7.90 -23.84
C ALA A 2 -14.73 7.10 -22.85
N ALA A 3 -13.64 6.49 -23.30
CA ALA A 3 -12.67 5.93 -22.38
C ALA A 3 -12.17 7.13 -21.55
N GLY A 4 -12.57 7.22 -20.28
CA GLY A 4 -12.05 8.25 -19.38
C GLY A 4 -10.54 8.10 -19.30
N ASP A 5 -9.80 9.21 -19.15
CA ASP A 5 -8.35 9.13 -19.15
C ASP A 5 -7.88 8.32 -17.94
N LEU A 6 -6.88 7.48 -18.17
CA LEU A 6 -6.23 6.65 -17.16
C LEU A 6 -4.87 7.26 -16.84
N THR A 7 -4.71 7.82 -15.65
CA THR A 7 -3.45 8.44 -15.23
C THR A 7 -2.73 7.56 -14.23
N LYS A 8 -1.48 7.20 -14.52
CA LYS A 8 -0.61 6.50 -13.57
C LYS A 8 0.08 7.50 -12.64
N ILE A 9 -0.11 7.34 -11.33
CA ILE A 9 0.44 8.25 -10.32
C ILE A 9 1.22 7.50 -9.24
N LYS A 10 2.12 8.24 -8.56
CA LYS A 10 2.86 7.73 -7.40
C LYS A 10 1.94 7.49 -6.20
N LEU A 11 2.33 6.56 -5.33
CA LEU A 11 1.70 6.41 -4.02
C LEU A 11 1.85 7.73 -3.24
N SER A 12 0.76 8.25 -2.70
CA SER A 12 0.79 9.57 -2.06
C SER A 12 1.54 9.59 -0.72
N GLY A 13 1.79 8.43 -0.11
CA GLY A 13 2.67 8.30 1.06
C GLY A 13 4.17 8.24 0.70
N SER A 14 4.51 8.14 -0.59
CA SER A 14 5.91 8.11 -1.05
C SER A 14 6.53 9.50 -1.06
N THR A 15 7.84 9.56 -0.83
CA THR A 15 8.64 10.76 -1.13
C THR A 15 9.09 10.66 -2.58
N ASP A 16 8.39 11.36 -3.47
CA ASP A 16 8.73 11.42 -4.90
C ASP A 16 8.92 10.07 -5.60
N GLY A 17 8.07 9.08 -5.24
CA GLY A 17 8.11 7.74 -5.82
C GLY A 17 9.16 6.82 -5.20
N MET A 18 9.80 7.23 -4.11
CA MET A 18 10.69 6.38 -3.33
C MET A 18 9.90 5.44 -2.40
N ASN A 19 10.56 4.32 -2.06
CA ASN A 19 10.06 3.32 -1.11
C ASN A 19 9.55 3.92 0.21
N ILE A 20 8.49 3.33 0.75
CA ILE A 20 7.90 3.68 2.04
C ILE A 20 8.31 2.62 3.07
N LEU A 21 9.14 3.01 4.05
CA LEU A 21 9.52 2.15 5.16
C LEU A 21 8.36 1.99 6.15
N ILE A 22 8.03 0.74 6.52
CA ILE A 22 6.99 0.44 7.50
C ILE A 22 7.54 0.61 8.92
N VAL A 23 7.24 1.74 9.54
CA VAL A 23 7.70 2.09 10.89
C VAL A 23 6.68 1.78 11.99
N ALA A 24 5.39 1.77 11.64
CA ALA A 24 4.32 1.48 12.58
C ALA A 24 4.30 0.00 13.01
N THR A 25 4.15 -0.23 14.32
CA THR A 25 4.10 -1.57 14.93
C THR A 25 2.72 -2.01 15.39
N ALA A 26 1.72 -1.13 15.27
CA ALA A 26 0.31 -1.38 15.58
C ALA A 26 -0.57 -0.47 14.72
N THR A 27 -1.89 -0.58 14.90
CA THR A 27 -2.86 0.31 14.28
C THR A 27 -2.82 1.71 14.94
N LEU A 28 -2.96 2.83 14.21
CA LEU A 28 -2.97 2.91 12.74
C LEU A 28 -1.57 2.72 12.16
N GLY A 29 -1.50 2.10 10.98
CA GLY A 29 -0.24 1.86 10.29
C GLY A 29 0.40 3.09 9.64
N THR A 30 1.54 2.86 9.01
CA THR A 30 2.25 3.83 8.16
C THR A 30 1.42 4.12 6.92
N THR A 31 1.18 5.39 6.59
CA THR A 31 0.41 5.79 5.41
C THR A 31 1.12 5.37 4.11
N ILE A 32 0.41 4.62 3.28
CA ILE A 32 0.86 4.22 1.94
C ILE A 32 0.25 5.13 0.87
N HIS A 33 -1.06 5.35 0.94
CA HIS A 33 -1.78 6.18 -0.02
C HIS A 33 -3.10 6.70 0.57
N THR A 34 -3.50 7.89 0.14
CA THR A 34 -4.83 8.46 0.35
C THR A 34 -5.53 8.48 -0.99
N ALA A 35 -6.61 7.71 -1.11
CA ALA A 35 -7.38 7.62 -2.35
C ALA A 35 -7.99 8.98 -2.73
N HIS A 36 -8.33 9.16 -4.00
CA HIS A 36 -9.04 10.35 -4.46
C HIS A 36 -10.39 10.50 -3.77
N ALA A 37 -10.87 11.74 -3.67
CA ALA A 37 -12.15 12.02 -3.03
C ALA A 37 -13.34 11.51 -3.87
N THR A 38 -13.26 11.67 -5.20
CA THR A 38 -14.37 11.38 -6.13
C THR A 38 -14.03 10.36 -7.20
N ASP A 39 -12.76 10.23 -7.53
CA ASP A 39 -12.30 9.40 -8.64
C ASP A 39 -11.95 8.02 -8.09
N LEU A 40 -11.85 7.05 -8.99
CA LEU A 40 -11.50 5.69 -8.61
C LEU A 40 -9.99 5.51 -8.73
N ASP A 41 -9.37 5.16 -7.61
CA ASP A 41 -7.97 4.77 -7.54
C ASP A 41 -7.87 3.25 -7.52
N GLU A 42 -7.17 2.70 -8.50
CA GLU A 42 -6.80 1.30 -8.56
C GLU A 42 -5.35 1.14 -8.12
N ILE A 43 -5.15 0.61 -6.91
CA ILE A 43 -3.83 0.53 -6.26
C ILE A 43 -3.13 -0.80 -6.56
N TYR A 44 -1.84 -0.68 -6.90
CA TYR A 44 -0.91 -1.78 -7.10
C TYR A 44 0.23 -1.63 -6.10
N LEU A 45 0.43 -2.64 -5.25
CA LEU A 45 1.44 -2.62 -4.19
C LEU A 45 2.39 -3.80 -4.33
N ASN A 46 3.68 -3.50 -4.21
CA ASN A 46 4.76 -4.45 -4.03
C ASN A 46 5.47 -4.17 -2.71
N ALA A 47 6.08 -5.19 -2.13
CA ALA A 47 6.90 -5.05 -0.94
C ALA A 47 8.23 -5.78 -1.09
N CYS A 48 9.23 -5.32 -0.36
CA CYS A 48 10.55 -5.94 -0.31
C CYS A 48 11.03 -5.92 1.15
N ILE A 49 11.80 -6.94 1.52
CA ILE A 49 12.59 -6.95 2.75
C ILE A 49 14.05 -7.21 2.34
N PRO A 50 14.95 -6.22 2.47
CA PRO A 50 16.37 -6.40 2.19
C PRO A 50 17.07 -7.37 3.15
N GLY A 51 16.57 -7.48 4.38
CA GLY A 51 17.08 -8.37 5.41
C GLY A 51 16.72 -9.85 5.18
N ALA A 52 17.11 -10.69 6.16
CA ALA A 52 17.01 -12.15 6.06
C ALA A 52 15.76 -12.76 6.71
N THR A 53 14.87 -11.95 7.30
CA THR A 53 13.69 -12.44 8.05
C THR A 53 12.38 -12.03 7.40
N SER A 54 11.58 -13.00 6.95
CA SER A 54 10.23 -12.75 6.44
C SER A 54 9.33 -12.15 7.52
N ARG A 55 8.39 -11.26 7.15
CA ARG A 55 7.55 -10.52 8.09
C ARG A 55 6.09 -10.54 7.67
N GLU A 56 5.18 -10.80 8.62
CA GLU A 56 3.76 -10.54 8.44
C GLU A 56 3.50 -9.04 8.58
N VAL A 57 2.80 -8.47 7.62
CA VAL A 57 2.26 -7.11 7.68
C VAL A 57 0.74 -7.14 7.63
N THR A 58 0.12 -6.13 8.23
CA THR A 58 -1.31 -5.89 8.15
C THR A 58 -1.53 -4.60 7.36
N ILE A 59 -2.29 -4.70 6.27
CA ILE A 59 -2.76 -3.58 5.46
C ILE A 59 -4.16 -3.21 5.95
N GLU A 60 -4.43 -1.94 6.17
CA GLU A 60 -5.72 -1.41 6.60
C GLU A 60 -6.30 -0.54 5.47
N TRP A 61 -7.56 -0.81 5.12
CA TRP A 61 -8.24 -0.21 3.97
C TRP A 61 -9.25 0.84 4.45
N GLY A 62 -8.76 2.05 4.75
CA GLY A 62 -9.59 3.17 5.22
C GLY A 62 -9.97 3.09 6.70
N GLU A 63 -10.06 1.90 7.28
CA GLU A 63 -10.39 1.65 8.68
C GLU A 63 -9.68 0.40 9.22
N ALA A 64 -9.43 0.36 10.52
CA ALA A 64 -8.76 -0.74 11.22
C ALA A 64 -9.70 -1.84 11.73
N THR A 65 -10.84 -2.07 11.05
CA THR A 65 -11.78 -3.14 11.42
C THR A 65 -11.39 -4.46 10.76
N SER A 66 -11.70 -5.60 11.40
CA SER A 66 -11.30 -6.93 10.91
C SER A 66 -11.78 -7.24 9.48
N THR A 67 -12.88 -6.63 9.04
CA THR A 67 -13.43 -6.79 7.67
C THR A 67 -12.77 -5.88 6.63
N LYS A 68 -11.85 -5.01 7.07
CA LYS A 68 -11.18 -3.96 6.27
C LYS A 68 -9.66 -4.05 6.40
N VAL A 69 -9.14 -5.18 6.89
CA VAL A 69 -7.70 -5.44 6.94
C VAL A 69 -7.32 -6.67 6.12
N THR A 70 -6.09 -6.68 5.61
CA THR A 70 -5.50 -7.82 4.90
C THR A 70 -4.14 -8.13 5.50
N LYS A 71 -3.91 -9.40 5.84
CA LYS A 71 -2.62 -9.87 6.34
C LYS A 71 -1.86 -10.59 5.25
N VAL A 72 -0.56 -10.36 5.17
CA VAL A 72 0.32 -10.99 4.19
C VAL A 72 1.71 -11.16 4.78
N THR A 73 2.32 -12.30 4.53
CA THR A 73 3.73 -12.52 4.86
C THR A 73 4.59 -12.14 3.67
N ILE A 74 5.45 -11.13 3.86
CA ILE A 74 6.42 -10.70 2.87
C ILE A 74 7.68 -11.57 3.03
N PRO A 75 8.13 -12.27 1.98
CA PRO A 75 9.34 -13.07 2.03
C PRO A 75 10.60 -12.19 2.11
N ALA A 76 11.56 -12.60 2.94
CA ALA A 76 12.87 -11.97 2.99
C ALA A 76 13.71 -12.22 1.73
N ALA A 77 14.52 -11.22 1.35
CA ALA A 77 15.49 -11.29 0.26
C ALA A 77 14.94 -11.81 -1.09
N ALA A 78 13.63 -11.63 -1.32
CA ALA A 78 12.95 -12.11 -2.54
C ALA A 78 12.91 -11.07 -3.68
N GLY A 79 13.46 -9.86 -3.45
CA GLY A 79 13.22 -8.71 -4.31
C GLY A 79 11.81 -8.15 -4.12
N TRP A 80 11.22 -7.60 -5.18
CA TRP A 80 9.85 -7.07 -5.16
C TRP A 80 8.82 -8.21 -5.21
N PHE A 81 8.10 -8.37 -4.11
CA PHE A 81 7.00 -9.30 -3.95
C PHE A 81 5.66 -8.59 -4.21
N PRO A 82 4.81 -9.08 -5.14
CA PRO A 82 3.51 -8.49 -5.39
C PRO A 82 2.57 -8.73 -4.20
N VAL A 83 1.93 -7.67 -3.72
CA VAL A 83 1.08 -7.71 -2.53
C VAL A 83 -0.38 -7.44 -2.88
N VAL A 84 -0.64 -6.44 -3.71
CA VAL A 84 -1.99 -6.07 -4.15
C VAL A 84 -1.97 -5.79 -5.64
N GLU A 85 -2.85 -6.46 -6.37
CA GLU A 85 -2.99 -6.33 -7.82
C GLU A 85 -4.38 -5.76 -8.13
N GLY A 86 -4.52 -4.44 -8.12
CA GLY A 86 -5.70 -3.75 -8.65
C GLY A 86 -6.87 -3.58 -7.67
N LYS A 87 -6.60 -3.21 -6.41
CA LYS A 87 -7.69 -2.90 -5.47
C LYS A 87 -8.26 -1.51 -5.73
N LEU A 88 -9.59 -1.43 -5.87
CA LEU A 88 -10.31 -0.18 -6.11
C LEU A 88 -10.65 0.55 -4.80
N LEU A 89 -10.39 1.86 -4.77
CA LEU A 89 -10.60 2.76 -3.63
C LEU A 89 -11.06 4.14 -4.11
N THR A 90 -11.84 4.84 -3.27
CA THR A 90 -12.30 6.22 -3.48
C THR A 90 -12.66 6.84 -2.13
N ASN A 91 -13.29 8.01 -2.08
CA ASN A 91 -13.80 8.65 -0.88
C ASN A 91 -12.71 9.01 0.16
N SER A 92 -11.53 9.43 -0.30
CA SER A 92 -10.41 9.84 0.57
C SER A 92 -9.95 8.77 1.57
N LEU A 93 -10.25 7.49 1.31
CA LEU A 93 -9.84 6.40 2.19
C LEU A 93 -8.31 6.33 2.26
N VAL A 94 -7.79 6.18 3.47
CA VAL A 94 -6.35 6.07 3.71
C VAL A 94 -5.97 4.60 3.81
N VAL A 95 -5.02 4.18 2.99
CA VAL A 95 -4.36 2.88 3.08
C VAL A 95 -3.18 3.01 4.01
N THR A 96 -3.17 2.22 5.08
CA THR A 96 -2.07 2.16 6.05
C THR A 96 -1.52 0.73 6.16
N VAL A 97 -0.26 0.60 6.54
CA VAL A 97 0.40 -0.71 6.75
C VAL A 97 1.21 -0.71 8.04
N PHE A 98 1.09 -1.76 8.84
CA PHE A 98 1.95 -1.97 10.01
C PHE A 98 2.52 -3.39 10.06
N CYS A 99 3.64 -3.53 10.76
CA CYS A 99 4.28 -4.81 11.06
C CYS A 99 4.54 -4.90 12.56
N ALA A 100 4.03 -5.91 13.25
CA ALA A 100 4.19 -6.03 14.70
C ALA A 100 5.66 -6.12 15.15
N ALA A 101 6.57 -6.56 14.28
CA ALA A 101 7.99 -6.58 14.56
C ALA A 101 8.62 -5.17 14.41
N ALA A 102 9.29 -4.70 15.46
CA ALA A 102 10.18 -3.56 15.35
C ALA A 102 11.40 -3.90 14.47
N ALA A 103 12.02 -2.89 13.84
CA ALA A 103 13.14 -3.06 12.90
C ALA A 103 12.87 -4.13 11.81
N ASN A 104 11.67 -4.10 11.23
CA ASN A 104 11.21 -5.11 10.27
C ASN A 104 11.83 -4.99 8.87
N GLU A 105 12.38 -3.82 8.52
CA GLU A 105 12.99 -3.52 7.21
C GLU A 105 12.04 -3.72 6.02
N VAL A 106 10.73 -3.83 6.26
CA VAL A 106 9.73 -3.94 5.20
C VAL A 106 9.56 -2.58 4.54
N VAL A 107 9.71 -2.56 3.23
CA VAL A 107 9.42 -1.40 2.40
C VAL A 107 8.30 -1.72 1.41
N PHE A 108 7.41 -0.76 1.21
CA PHE A 108 6.36 -0.80 0.19
C PHE A 108 6.66 0.20 -0.94
N ASP A 109 6.35 -0.19 -2.17
CA ASP A 109 6.34 0.68 -3.35
C ASP A 109 5.25 0.22 -4.32
N GLY A 110 4.96 1.02 -5.34
CA GLY A 110 3.94 0.71 -6.33
C GLY A 110 3.40 1.95 -7.02
N TYR A 111 2.16 1.87 -7.44
CA TYR A 111 1.50 2.95 -8.17
C TYR A 111 -0.02 2.85 -8.07
N VAL A 112 -0.67 3.91 -8.51
CA VAL A 112 -2.12 3.98 -8.68
C VAL A 112 -2.43 4.25 -10.13
N LEU A 113 -3.44 3.56 -10.66
CA LEU A 113 -4.10 3.95 -11.88
C LEU A 113 -5.38 4.70 -11.49
N ARG A 114 -5.43 6.00 -11.78
CA ARG A 114 -6.60 6.85 -11.51
C ARG A 114 -7.49 6.89 -12.73
N HIS A 115 -8.76 6.56 -12.54
CA HIS A 115 -9.78 6.52 -13.58
C HIS A 115 -10.60 7.82 -13.55
N GLY A 116 -10.71 8.52 -14.69
CA GLY A 116 -11.64 9.65 -14.85
C GLY A 116 -11.02 11.04 -14.72
N GLN A 117 -9.72 11.17 -14.97
CA GLN A 117 -9.09 12.48 -15.23
C GLN A 117 -9.47 13.00 -16.61
#